data_AF-A0A1C2UBZ5-F1
#
_entry.id   AF-A0A1C2UBZ5-F1
#
_cell.length_a   1.000
_cell.length_b   1.000
_cell.length_c   1.000
_cell.angle_alpha   90.00
_cell.angle_beta   90.00
_cell.angle_gamma   90.00
#
_symmetry.space_group_name_H-M   'P 1'
#
loop_
_entity.id
_entity.type
_entity.pdbx_description
1 polymer ?
#
loop_
_entity_poly.entity_id
_entity_poly.type
_entity_poly.pdbx_seq_one_letter_code
_entity_poly.pdbx_strand_id
1 'polypeptide(L)'
;MSGQIYFVSGIDTEIGKTYATGFLAKLWTEQGKKVITQKLIQTGNADISEDIEKHREIMGQGWFQEDHDKLTMPEIFSYPASPHLATRLDNREIDFQKIENATKTLAERFEIVLLEGAGGLMVPLTTSLLTIDYVAQHQFPVILVTSGRLGSINHTLLSLEALKSRGLKLHALVYNLKDESKDPLISQDTSNFLKDYLAIHFPEAKWIELAKMN
;
A
#
# COMPACT_ATOMS: atom_id res chain seq x y z
N MET A 1 -11.53 20.38 6.51
CA MET A 1 -11.00 19.88 5.23
C MET A 1 -10.82 18.38 5.40
N SER A 2 -11.25 17.56 4.43
CA SER A 2 -11.00 16.11 4.47
C SER A 2 -9.50 15.85 4.36
N GLY A 3 -9.00 14.87 5.10
CA GLY A 3 -7.63 14.38 5.03
C GLY A 3 -7.28 13.80 3.67
N GLN A 4 -5.99 13.77 3.37
CA GLN A 4 -5.45 13.22 2.14
C GLN A 4 -5.35 11.69 2.24
N ILE A 5 -5.92 10.99 1.25
CA ILE A 5 -5.80 9.54 1.15
C ILE A 5 -4.68 9.24 0.14
N TYR A 6 -3.77 8.34 0.51
CA TYR A 6 -2.78 7.76 -0.39
C TYR A 6 -3.00 6.26 -0.45
N PHE A 7 -3.00 5.70 -1.66
CA PHE A 7 -3.07 4.26 -1.83
C PHE A 7 -1.66 3.65 -1.84
N VAL A 8 -1.38 2.74 -0.92
CA VAL A 8 -0.10 2.03 -0.86
C VAL A 8 -0.23 0.69 -1.57
N SER A 9 0.56 0.50 -2.63
CA SER A 9 0.65 -0.75 -3.37
C SER A 9 2.10 -1.17 -3.56
N GLY A 10 2.32 -2.31 -4.19
CA GLY A 10 3.65 -2.89 -4.40
C GLY A 10 3.75 -3.50 -5.78
N ILE A 11 5.00 -3.61 -6.27
CA ILE A 11 5.27 -4.27 -7.55
C ILE A 11 5.04 -5.79 -7.50
N ASP A 12 4.88 -6.35 -6.30
CA ASP A 12 4.60 -7.76 -6.04
C ASP A 12 3.99 -7.98 -4.64
N THR A 13 3.62 -9.22 -4.34
CA THR A 13 3.39 -9.73 -2.99
C THR A 13 4.71 -9.79 -2.20
N GLU A 14 4.65 -9.64 -0.88
CA GLU A 14 5.82 -9.68 0.04
C GLU A 14 6.95 -8.65 -0.21
N ILE A 15 6.81 -7.73 -1.17
CA ILE A 15 7.79 -6.66 -1.44
C ILE A 15 8.04 -5.68 -0.26
N GLY A 16 7.29 -5.82 0.84
CA GLY A 16 7.42 -4.99 2.04
C GLY A 16 6.39 -3.86 2.19
N LYS A 17 5.21 -3.98 1.58
CA LYS A 17 4.12 -2.99 1.71
C LYS A 17 3.76 -2.68 3.16
N THR A 18 3.46 -3.70 3.96
CA THR A 18 3.10 -3.55 5.39
C THR A 18 4.16 -2.76 6.16
N TYR A 19 5.43 -3.08 5.91
CA TYR A 19 6.54 -2.35 6.53
C TYR A 19 6.62 -0.89 6.04
N ALA A 20 6.50 -0.67 4.74
CA ALA A 20 6.48 0.66 4.14
C ALA A 20 5.36 1.53 4.71
N THR A 21 4.13 1.00 4.78
CA THR A 21 2.94 1.68 5.28
C THR A 21 3.13 2.09 6.74
N GLY A 22 3.53 1.17 7.60
CA GLY A 22 3.80 1.45 9.02
C GLY A 22 4.95 2.47 9.20
N PHE A 23 6.03 2.33 8.43
CA PHE A 23 7.19 3.23 8.50
C PHE A 23 6.85 4.66 8.05
N LEU A 24 6.12 4.81 6.94
CA LEU A 24 5.65 6.11 6.47
C LEU A 24 4.69 6.75 7.47
N ALA A 25 3.78 5.97 8.06
CA ALA A 25 2.89 6.44 9.10
C ALA A 25 3.66 6.97 10.32
N LYS A 26 4.66 6.21 10.77
CA LYS A 26 5.57 6.63 11.86
C LYS A 26 6.26 7.94 11.51
N LEU A 27 6.95 7.98 10.37
CA LEU A 27 7.75 9.12 9.94
C LEU A 27 6.91 10.41 9.85
N TRP A 28 5.73 10.33 9.25
CA TRP A 28 4.85 11.50 9.12
C TRP A 28 4.20 11.88 10.45
N THR A 29 3.94 10.92 11.34
CA THR A 29 3.49 11.24 12.71
C THR A 29 4.57 11.95 13.51
N GLU A 30 5.83 11.51 13.40
CA GLU A 30 6.99 12.18 14.03
C GLU A 30 7.21 13.60 13.47
N GLN A 31 6.76 13.87 12.25
CA GLN A 31 6.70 15.21 11.64
C GLN A 31 5.48 16.03 12.07
N GLY A 32 4.70 15.55 13.05
CA GLY A 32 3.56 16.24 13.63
C GLY A 32 2.26 16.13 12.85
N LYS A 33 2.16 15.21 11.88
CA LYS A 33 0.91 14.94 11.14
C LYS A 33 0.02 13.95 11.88
N LYS A 34 -1.29 14.16 11.82
CA LYS A 34 -2.26 13.12 12.23
C LYS A 34 -2.40 12.08 11.12
N VAL A 35 -1.78 10.91 11.30
CA VAL A 35 -1.76 9.83 10.31
C VAL A 35 -2.44 8.59 10.86
N ILE A 36 -3.24 7.93 10.02
CA ILE A 36 -3.79 6.60 10.28
C ILE A 36 -3.52 5.69 9.08
N THR A 37 -3.39 4.40 9.36
CA THR A 37 -3.28 3.36 8.33
C THR A 37 -4.58 2.57 8.27
N GLN A 38 -4.98 2.18 7.06
CA GLN A 38 -6.14 1.34 6.77
C GLN A 38 -5.71 0.23 5.81
N LYS A 39 -6.13 -1.01 6.05
CA LYS A 39 -6.01 -2.12 5.12
C LYS A 39 -7.30 -2.21 4.30
N LEU A 40 -7.19 -2.08 2.98
CA LEU A 40 -8.34 -2.14 2.08
C LEU A 40 -9.13 -3.44 2.31
N ILE A 41 -8.43 -4.56 2.16
CA ILE A 41 -8.93 -5.92 2.38
C ILE A 41 -7.80 -6.74 3.00
N GLN A 42 -8.10 -7.45 4.08
CA GLN A 42 -7.24 -8.47 4.67
C GLN A 42 -7.71 -9.86 4.25
N THR A 43 -6.78 -10.77 4.00
CA THR A 43 -7.04 -12.19 3.76
C THR A 43 -6.14 -13.03 4.67
N GLY A 44 -6.60 -14.19 5.12
CA GLY A 44 -5.82 -15.07 6.00
C GLY A 44 -6.02 -14.83 7.49
N ASN A 45 -7.02 -14.02 7.89
CA ASN A 45 -7.32 -13.74 9.30
C ASN A 45 -8.82 -13.86 9.58
N ALA A 46 -9.20 -14.05 10.84
CA ALA A 46 -10.60 -14.22 11.23
C ALA A 46 -11.26 -12.93 11.76
N ASP A 47 -10.52 -12.10 12.50
CA ASP A 47 -11.10 -10.90 13.15
C ASP A 47 -10.17 -9.69 13.12
N ILE A 48 -8.85 -9.91 13.23
CA ILE A 48 -7.86 -8.85 13.27
C ILE A 48 -6.92 -8.96 12.07
N SER A 49 -6.66 -7.85 11.41
CA SER A 49 -5.65 -7.73 10.37
C SER A 49 -4.26 -7.71 11.01
N GLU A 50 -3.46 -8.73 10.68
CA GLU A 50 -2.03 -8.78 11.06
C GLU A 50 -1.25 -7.60 10.47
N ASP A 51 -1.65 -7.10 9.30
CA ASP A 51 -1.03 -5.91 8.70
C ASP A 51 -1.30 -4.65 9.52
N ILE A 52 -2.54 -4.44 9.99
CA ILE A 52 -2.86 -3.33 10.90
C ILE A 52 -2.11 -3.46 12.22
N GLU A 53 -2.09 -4.65 12.82
CA GLU A 53 -1.29 -4.90 14.02
C GLU A 53 0.18 -4.53 13.79
N LYS A 54 0.75 -4.97 12.66
CA LYS A 54 2.13 -4.65 12.29
C LYS A 54 2.36 -3.16 12.08
N HIS A 55 1.39 -2.43 11.51
CA HIS A 55 1.46 -0.98 11.38
C HIS A 55 1.58 -0.32 12.76
N ARG A 56 0.76 -0.73 13.74
CA ARG A 56 0.81 -0.18 15.11
C ARG A 56 2.14 -0.45 15.79
N GLU A 57 2.66 -1.68 15.66
CA GLU A 57 3.99 -2.04 16.16
C GLU A 57 5.09 -1.14 15.58
N ILE A 58 5.11 -0.97 14.25
CA ILE A 58 6.14 -0.15 13.58
C ILE A 58 6.01 1.32 14.00
N MET A 59 4.78 1.83 14.08
CA MET A 59 4.49 3.18 14.56
C MET A 59 4.91 3.40 16.02
N GLY A 60 5.11 2.33 16.79
CA GLY A 60 5.36 2.42 18.23
C GLY A 60 4.15 2.94 18.99
N GLN A 61 2.94 2.68 18.47
CA GLN A 61 1.68 3.17 19.04
C GLN A 61 0.79 1.99 19.43
N GLY A 62 -0.07 2.20 20.41
CA GLY A 62 -1.12 1.24 20.75
C GLY A 62 -2.23 1.23 19.70
N TRP A 63 -3.21 0.37 19.93
CA TRP A 63 -4.46 0.35 19.17
C TRP A 63 -5.19 1.69 19.28
N PHE A 64 -5.65 2.22 18.14
CA PHE A 64 -6.54 3.38 18.11
C PHE A 64 -7.99 2.97 18.31
N GLN A 65 -8.85 3.92 18.68
CA GLN A 65 -10.29 3.67 18.74
C GLN A 65 -10.84 3.20 17.38
N GLU A 66 -10.34 3.76 16.28
CA GLU A 66 -10.69 3.40 14.92
C GLU A 66 -10.40 1.93 14.58
N ASP A 67 -9.40 1.32 15.21
CA ASP A 67 -9.10 -0.09 15.03
C ASP A 67 -10.13 -0.97 15.74
N HIS A 68 -10.54 -0.59 16.95
CA HIS A 68 -11.61 -1.26 17.70
C HIS A 68 -12.96 -1.14 16.99
N ASP A 69 -13.22 0.00 16.36
CA ASP A 69 -14.41 0.26 15.54
C ASP A 69 -14.36 -0.46 14.16
N LYS A 70 -13.29 -1.21 13.87
CA LYS A 70 -13.03 -1.92 12.60
C LYS A 70 -12.99 -0.99 11.37
N LEU A 71 -12.68 0.30 11.55
CA LEU A 71 -12.55 1.25 10.44
C LEU A 71 -11.24 1.06 9.66
N THR A 72 -10.18 0.61 10.34
CA THR A 72 -8.86 0.41 9.72
C THR A 72 -8.73 -0.94 9.02
N MET A 73 -9.67 -1.86 9.24
CA MET A 73 -9.72 -3.19 8.63
C MET A 73 -11.17 -3.61 8.36
N PRO A 74 -11.88 -2.83 7.52
CA PRO A 74 -13.32 -3.01 7.31
C PRO A 74 -13.67 -4.38 6.73
N GLU A 75 -12.78 -4.96 5.92
CA GLU A 75 -13.02 -6.21 5.21
C GLU A 75 -11.91 -7.22 5.48
N ILE A 76 -12.27 -8.34 6.12
CA ILE A 76 -11.37 -9.44 6.45
C ILE A 76 -11.98 -10.74 5.92
N PHE A 77 -11.14 -11.58 5.33
CA PHE A 77 -11.48 -12.91 4.84
C PHE A 77 -10.54 -13.97 5.41
N SER A 78 -11.06 -15.17 5.65
CA SER A 78 -10.39 -16.20 6.44
C SER A 78 -9.24 -16.89 5.71
N TYR A 79 -9.36 -17.06 4.40
CA TYR A 79 -8.41 -17.84 3.62
C TYR A 79 -7.28 -16.96 3.05
N PRO A 80 -5.99 -17.36 3.19
CA PRO A 80 -4.85 -16.58 2.71
C PRO A 80 -4.68 -16.73 1.18
N ALA A 81 -5.51 -16.02 0.43
CA ALA A 81 -5.48 -15.98 -1.04
C ALA A 81 -5.79 -14.59 -1.57
N SER A 82 -5.72 -14.40 -2.89
CA SER A 82 -6.22 -13.17 -3.52
C SER A 82 -7.69 -12.88 -3.11
N PRO A 83 -8.11 -11.61 -2.95
CA PRO A 83 -9.45 -11.27 -2.48
C PRO A 83 -10.59 -11.96 -3.26
N HIS A 84 -10.51 -12.05 -4.59
CA HIS A 84 -11.54 -12.71 -5.40
C HIS A 84 -11.71 -14.23 -5.10
N LEU A 85 -10.66 -14.89 -4.58
CA LEU A 85 -10.73 -16.31 -4.19
C LEU A 85 -11.19 -16.42 -2.73
N ALA A 86 -10.65 -15.58 -1.84
CA ALA A 86 -11.01 -15.57 -0.42
C ALA A 86 -12.51 -15.32 -0.21
N THR A 87 -13.08 -14.35 -0.93
CA THR A 87 -14.54 -14.07 -0.98
C THR A 87 -15.37 -15.29 -1.36
N ARG A 88 -14.95 -16.03 -2.40
CA ARG A 88 -15.64 -17.26 -2.83
C ARG A 88 -15.58 -18.36 -1.78
N LEU A 89 -14.42 -18.54 -1.13
CA LEU A 89 -14.25 -19.56 -0.09
C LEU A 89 -15.05 -19.25 1.17
N ASP A 90 -15.12 -17.97 1.54
CA ASP A 90 -15.91 -17.49 2.68
C ASP A 90 -17.41 -17.36 2.35
N ASN A 91 -17.81 -17.60 1.10
CA ASN A 91 -19.17 -17.41 0.59
C ASN A 91 -19.74 -16.01 0.89
N ARG A 92 -18.88 -14.99 0.74
CA ARG A 92 -19.19 -13.59 1.07
C ARG A 92 -18.55 -12.65 0.06
N GLU A 93 -19.32 -11.69 -0.44
CA GLU A 93 -18.79 -10.63 -1.31
C GLU A 93 -18.09 -9.52 -0.50
N ILE A 94 -17.21 -8.76 -1.16
CA ILE A 94 -16.62 -7.55 -0.57
C ILE A 94 -17.70 -6.48 -0.46
N ASP A 95 -17.86 -5.91 0.73
CA ASP A 95 -18.68 -4.71 0.92
C ASP A 95 -17.84 -3.45 0.66
N PHE A 96 -17.82 -3.00 -0.59
CA PHE A 96 -17.10 -1.79 -0.98
C PHE A 96 -17.65 -0.53 -0.30
N GLN A 97 -18.95 -0.47 -0.06
CA GLN A 97 -19.57 0.68 0.59
C GLN A 97 -19.08 0.82 2.04
N LYS A 98 -18.90 -0.30 2.75
CA LYS A 98 -18.29 -0.34 4.08
C LYS A 98 -16.85 0.16 4.07
N ILE A 99 -16.04 -0.28 3.10
CA ILE A 99 -14.67 0.21 2.92
C ILE A 99 -14.67 1.73 2.73
N GLU A 100 -15.46 2.24 1.78
CA GLU A 100 -15.53 3.66 1.45
C GLU A 100 -16.00 4.51 2.63
N ASN A 101 -17.02 4.06 3.36
CA ASN A 101 -17.51 4.74 4.56
C ASN A 101 -16.44 4.79 5.66
N ALA A 102 -15.70 3.70 5.84
CA ALA A 102 -14.59 3.66 6.78
C ALA A 102 -13.48 4.63 6.36
N THR A 103 -13.03 4.59 5.10
CA THR A 103 -12.00 5.50 4.58
C THR A 103 -12.42 6.96 4.71
N LYS A 104 -13.67 7.29 4.39
CA LYS A 104 -14.20 8.64 4.56
C LYS A 104 -14.18 9.09 6.02
N THR A 105 -14.65 8.24 6.94
CA THR A 105 -14.65 8.53 8.37
C THR A 105 -13.23 8.75 8.89
N LEU A 106 -12.27 7.95 8.46
CA LEU A 106 -10.85 8.12 8.78
C LEU A 106 -10.32 9.45 8.23
N ALA A 107 -10.64 9.80 6.99
CA ALA A 107 -10.22 11.07 6.39
C ALA A 107 -10.87 12.30 7.05
N GLU A 108 -12.02 12.16 7.70
CA GLU A 108 -12.61 13.24 8.50
C GLU A 108 -11.88 13.47 9.84
N ARG A 109 -11.18 12.45 10.36
CA ARG A 109 -10.51 12.47 11.68
C ARG A 109 -9.00 12.68 11.61
N PHE A 110 -8.37 12.26 10.51
CA PHE A 110 -6.92 12.28 10.31
C PHE A 110 -6.55 13.16 9.12
N GLU A 111 -5.37 13.78 9.16
CA GLU A 111 -4.86 14.58 8.03
C GLU A 111 -4.41 13.70 6.87
N ILE A 112 -3.97 12.47 7.17
CA ILE A 112 -3.46 11.51 6.20
C ILE A 112 -4.00 10.11 6.50
N VAL A 113 -4.56 9.46 5.49
CA VAL A 113 -4.93 8.04 5.50
C VAL A 113 -4.03 7.29 4.53
N LEU A 114 -3.23 6.35 5.03
CA LEU A 114 -2.49 5.40 4.21
C LEU A 114 -3.35 4.15 4.00
N LEU A 115 -3.98 4.04 2.83
CA LEU A 115 -4.83 2.92 2.45
C LEU A 115 -3.99 1.85 1.74
N GLU A 116 -3.62 0.80 2.46
CA GLU A 116 -2.84 -0.31 1.93
C GLU A 116 -3.69 -1.34 1.18
N GLY A 117 -3.28 -1.67 -0.04
CA GLY A 117 -3.89 -2.73 -0.85
C GLY A 117 -3.44 -4.16 -0.47
N ALA A 118 -4.12 -5.15 -1.05
CA ALA A 118 -3.72 -6.56 -0.97
C ALA A 118 -2.93 -6.97 -2.24
N GLY A 119 -1.72 -7.50 -2.06
CA GLY A 119 -0.84 -7.89 -3.18
C GLY A 119 -0.40 -6.72 -4.07
N GLY A 120 -0.36 -6.91 -5.39
CA GLY A 120 0.04 -5.89 -6.37
C GLY A 120 -1.13 -5.15 -7.01
N LEU A 121 -0.83 -4.17 -7.85
CA LEU A 121 -1.83 -3.30 -8.52
C LEU A 121 -2.88 -4.08 -9.34
N MET A 122 -2.47 -5.15 -10.01
CA MET A 122 -3.35 -5.93 -10.89
C MET A 122 -4.06 -7.09 -10.17
N VAL A 123 -3.97 -7.17 -8.84
CA VAL A 123 -4.68 -8.21 -8.07
C VAL A 123 -6.19 -8.01 -8.19
N PRO A 124 -6.96 -9.06 -8.49
CA PRO A 124 -8.41 -8.97 -8.57
C PRO A 124 -9.04 -8.84 -7.19
N LEU A 125 -9.84 -7.78 -7.01
CA LEU A 125 -10.75 -7.64 -5.88
C LEU A 125 -11.98 -8.53 -6.10
N THR A 126 -12.52 -8.49 -7.32
CA THR A 126 -13.58 -9.37 -7.81
C THR A 126 -13.16 -9.95 -9.17
N THR A 127 -14.02 -10.76 -9.80
CA THR A 127 -13.77 -11.24 -11.17
C THR A 127 -13.89 -10.16 -12.24
N SER A 128 -14.41 -8.97 -11.90
CA SER A 128 -14.63 -7.85 -12.82
C SER A 128 -13.94 -6.55 -12.41
N LEU A 129 -13.29 -6.52 -11.24
CA LEU A 129 -12.64 -5.34 -10.70
C LEU A 129 -11.23 -5.67 -10.19
N LEU A 130 -10.23 -5.02 -10.77
CA LEU A 130 -8.85 -5.06 -10.27
C LEU A 130 -8.61 -3.95 -9.26
N THR A 131 -7.64 -4.15 -8.37
CA THR A 131 -7.24 -3.14 -7.36
C THR A 131 -6.91 -1.80 -8.01
N ILE A 132 -6.15 -1.79 -9.10
CA ILE A 132 -5.78 -0.55 -9.80
C ILE A 132 -6.98 0.18 -10.42
N ASP A 133 -8.04 -0.55 -10.80
CA ASP A 133 -9.25 0.06 -11.36
C ASP A 133 -10.08 0.73 -10.24
N TYR A 134 -10.17 0.09 -9.07
CA TYR A 134 -10.72 0.72 -7.86
C TYR A 134 -9.97 2.01 -7.50
N VAL A 135 -8.63 1.97 -7.50
CA VAL A 135 -7.80 3.15 -7.22
C VAL A 135 -8.03 4.26 -8.26
N ALA A 136 -8.21 3.90 -9.53
CA ALA A 136 -8.54 4.84 -10.60
C ALA A 136 -9.93 5.45 -10.44
N GLN A 137 -10.94 4.70 -10.01
CA GLN A 137 -12.29 5.25 -9.75
C GLN A 137 -12.27 6.35 -8.70
N HIS A 138 -11.42 6.22 -7.68
CA HIS A 138 -11.29 7.22 -6.61
C HIS A 138 -10.17 8.25 -6.83
N GLN A 139 -9.37 8.09 -7.89
CA GLN A 139 -8.22 8.95 -8.20
C GLN A 139 -7.24 9.12 -7.03
N PHE A 140 -7.04 8.06 -6.23
CA PHE A 140 -6.10 8.14 -5.12
C PHE A 140 -4.65 8.23 -5.64
N PRO A 141 -3.85 9.19 -5.16
CA PRO A 141 -2.42 9.21 -5.45
C PRO A 141 -1.75 7.96 -4.88
N VAL A 142 -0.92 7.31 -5.68
CA VAL A 142 -0.31 6.02 -5.38
C VAL A 142 1.09 6.18 -4.79
N ILE A 143 1.35 5.45 -3.71
CA ILE A 143 2.68 5.16 -3.18
C ILE A 143 3.00 3.72 -3.59
N LEU A 144 4.01 3.55 -4.45
CA LEU A 144 4.37 2.24 -4.98
C LEU A 144 5.64 1.73 -4.30
N VAL A 145 5.58 0.54 -3.70
CA VAL A 145 6.72 -0.11 -3.05
C VAL A 145 7.45 -1.02 -4.05
N THR A 146 8.76 -0.83 -4.16
CA THR A 146 9.69 -1.61 -4.98
C THR A 146 10.95 -1.97 -4.20
N SER A 147 11.90 -2.68 -4.81
CA SER A 147 13.17 -3.08 -4.19
C SER A 147 14.28 -3.29 -5.21
N GLY A 148 15.49 -3.59 -4.73
CA GLY A 148 16.68 -3.88 -5.54
C GLY A 148 16.91 -5.34 -5.90
N ARG A 149 15.92 -6.24 -5.76
CA ARG A 149 16.07 -7.64 -6.18
C ARG A 149 16.05 -7.77 -7.70
N LEU A 150 16.65 -8.85 -8.21
CA LEU A 150 16.63 -9.15 -9.64
C LEU A 150 15.18 -9.27 -10.15
N GLY A 151 14.88 -8.62 -11.28
CA GLY A 151 13.53 -8.54 -11.85
C GLY A 151 12.70 -7.33 -11.39
N SER A 152 13.08 -6.64 -10.31
CA SER A 152 12.33 -5.48 -9.82
C SER A 152 12.25 -4.33 -10.82
N ILE A 153 13.27 -4.13 -11.68
CA ILE A 153 13.20 -3.13 -12.76
C ILE A 153 11.97 -3.40 -13.62
N ASN A 154 11.82 -4.61 -14.16
CA ASN A 154 10.70 -4.98 -15.01
C ASN A 154 9.35 -4.80 -14.29
N HIS A 155 9.22 -5.33 -13.08
CA HIS A 155 7.96 -5.23 -12.33
C HIS A 155 7.60 -3.79 -11.96
N THR A 156 8.61 -2.96 -11.65
CA THR A 156 8.42 -1.53 -11.41
C THR A 156 7.94 -0.83 -12.67
N LEU A 157 8.63 -0.99 -13.80
CA LEU A 157 8.24 -0.33 -15.05
C LEU A 157 6.84 -0.76 -15.52
N LEU A 158 6.52 -2.05 -15.46
CA LEU A 158 5.16 -2.55 -15.78
C LEU A 158 4.10 -1.93 -14.86
N SER A 159 4.40 -1.79 -13.56
CA SER A 159 3.51 -1.14 -12.61
C SER A 159 3.33 0.35 -12.92
N LEU A 160 4.41 1.06 -13.25
CA LEU A 160 4.39 2.47 -13.63
C LEU A 160 3.59 2.71 -14.91
N GLU A 161 3.75 1.87 -15.94
CA GLU A 161 2.94 1.93 -17.16
C GLU A 161 1.46 1.65 -16.87
N ALA A 162 1.15 0.71 -15.99
CA ALA A 162 -0.23 0.43 -15.57
C ALA A 162 -0.87 1.62 -14.84
N LEU A 163 -0.11 2.35 -14.01
CA LEU A 163 -0.56 3.58 -13.37
C LEU A 163 -0.80 4.70 -14.40
N LYS A 164 0.18 4.92 -15.28
CA LYS A 164 0.14 5.97 -16.30
C LYS A 164 -1.01 5.78 -17.28
N SER A 165 -1.25 4.55 -17.75
CA SER A 165 -2.36 4.22 -18.65
C SER A 165 -3.74 4.49 -18.05
N ARG A 166 -3.85 4.55 -16.71
CA ARG A 166 -5.08 4.91 -15.98
C ARG A 166 -5.12 6.35 -15.48
N GLY A 167 -4.14 7.17 -15.86
CA GLY A 167 -4.05 8.57 -15.42
C GLY A 167 -3.80 8.73 -13.92
N LEU A 168 -3.30 7.69 -13.24
CA LEU A 168 -3.05 7.73 -11.80
C LEU A 168 -1.80 8.53 -11.46
N LYS A 169 -1.90 9.41 -10.46
CA LYS A 169 -0.75 10.14 -9.92
C LYS A 169 0.12 9.20 -9.09
N LEU A 170 1.40 9.07 -9.44
CA LEU A 170 2.40 8.50 -8.54
C LEU A 170 2.86 9.58 -7.55
N HIS A 171 2.55 9.42 -6.26
CA HIS A 171 3.05 10.29 -5.20
C HIS A 171 4.50 10.00 -4.86
N ALA A 172 4.82 8.72 -4.70
CA ALA A 172 6.16 8.28 -4.33
C ALA A 172 6.46 6.87 -4.83
N LEU A 173 7.72 6.64 -5.18
CA LEU A 173 8.30 5.31 -5.28
C LEU A 173 9.10 5.05 -4.00
N VAL A 174 8.70 4.03 -3.27
CA VAL A 174 9.31 3.62 -2.01
C VAL A 174 10.22 2.43 -2.29
N TYR A 175 11.52 2.63 -2.07
CA TYR A 175 12.55 1.63 -2.34
C TYR A 175 12.91 0.87 -1.06
N ASN A 176 12.57 -0.41 -1.02
CA ASN A 176 12.76 -1.27 0.14
C ASN A 176 14.17 -1.90 0.16
N LEU A 177 15.04 -1.39 1.03
CA LEU A 177 16.42 -1.87 1.19
C LEU A 177 16.53 -3.26 1.85
N LYS A 178 15.43 -3.85 2.34
CA LYS A 178 15.42 -5.18 2.96
C LYS A 178 15.25 -6.32 1.96
N ASP A 179 14.66 -6.04 0.80
CA ASP A 179 14.38 -7.04 -0.24
C ASP A 179 15.25 -6.81 -1.48
N GLU A 180 16.56 -6.63 -1.26
CA GLU A 180 17.52 -6.33 -2.32
C GLU A 180 18.37 -7.53 -2.71
N SER A 181 18.97 -7.44 -3.90
CA SER A 181 20.07 -8.32 -4.29
C SER A 181 21.20 -8.26 -3.24
N LYS A 182 21.77 -9.42 -2.93
CA LYS A 182 23.00 -9.50 -2.11
C LYS A 182 24.23 -8.99 -2.86
N ASP A 183 24.12 -8.80 -4.18
CA ASP A 183 25.14 -8.17 -5.00
C ASP A 183 24.97 -6.63 -4.97
N PRO A 184 25.92 -5.89 -4.37
CA PRO A 184 25.83 -4.44 -4.26
C PRO A 184 25.80 -3.71 -5.62
N LEU A 185 26.43 -4.28 -6.66
CA LEU A 185 26.41 -3.67 -7.99
C LEU A 185 25.00 -3.71 -8.58
N ILE A 186 24.32 -4.86 -8.47
CA ILE A 186 22.95 -5.03 -8.95
C ILE A 186 21.99 -4.12 -8.20
N SER A 187 22.09 -4.06 -6.86
CA SER A 187 21.21 -3.21 -6.06
C SER A 187 21.42 -1.72 -6.38
N GLN A 188 22.68 -1.27 -6.46
CA GLN A 188 23.00 0.13 -6.76
C GLN A 188 22.57 0.53 -8.18
N ASP A 189 22.83 -0.31 -9.17
CA ASP A 189 22.44 -0.04 -10.56
C ASP A 189 20.91 0.01 -10.72
N THR A 190 20.19 -0.90 -10.06
CA THR A 190 18.72 -0.88 -10.02
C THR A 190 18.18 0.42 -9.44
N SER A 191 18.73 0.87 -8.31
CA SER A 191 18.35 2.14 -7.69
C SER A 191 18.61 3.34 -8.61
N ASN A 192 19.79 3.40 -9.23
CA ASN A 192 20.17 4.47 -10.15
C ASN A 192 19.24 4.53 -11.36
N PHE A 193 19.03 3.38 -12.03
CA PHE A 193 18.16 3.28 -13.19
C PHE A 193 16.74 3.76 -12.88
N LEU A 194 16.16 3.32 -11.75
CA LEU A 194 14.80 3.71 -11.37
C LEU A 194 14.71 5.21 -11.02
N LYS A 195 15.73 5.79 -10.37
CA LYS A 195 15.79 7.25 -10.09
C LYS A 195 15.79 8.05 -11.39
N ASP A 196 16.62 7.67 -12.36
CA ASP A 196 16.69 8.33 -13.67
C ASP A 196 15.38 8.19 -14.45
N TYR A 197 14.77 7.00 -14.42
CA TYR A 197 13.48 6.76 -15.05
C TYR A 197 12.36 7.63 -14.44
N LEU A 198 12.29 7.73 -13.11
CA LEU A 198 11.31 8.60 -12.45
C LEU A 198 11.52 10.07 -12.79
N ALA A 199 12.76 10.55 -12.84
CA ALA A 199 13.05 11.95 -13.17
C ALA A 199 12.51 12.35 -14.54
N ILE A 200 12.48 11.42 -15.50
CA ILE A 200 11.96 11.65 -16.86
C ILE A 200 10.44 11.46 -16.93
N HIS A 201 9.91 10.39 -16.34
CA HIS A 201 8.54 9.94 -16.60
C HIS A 201 7.54 10.31 -15.49
N PHE A 202 8.01 10.54 -14.27
CA PHE A 202 7.21 10.88 -13.09
C PHE A 202 7.93 11.96 -12.24
N PRO A 203 8.21 13.16 -12.80
CA PRO A 203 9.09 14.16 -12.17
C PRO A 203 8.56 14.72 -10.83
N GLU A 204 7.26 14.59 -10.56
CA GLU A 204 6.65 14.98 -9.29
C GLU A 204 6.72 13.88 -8.21
N ALA A 205 7.03 12.64 -8.60
CA ALA A 205 7.05 11.52 -7.67
C ALA A 205 8.28 11.61 -6.77
N LYS A 206 8.06 11.41 -5.47
CA LYS A 206 9.14 11.38 -4.48
C LYS A 206 9.85 10.03 -4.50
N TRP A 207 11.16 10.06 -4.35
CA TRP A 207 11.93 8.86 -3.99
C TRP A 207 12.04 8.75 -2.48
N ILE A 208 11.69 7.60 -1.90
CA ILE A 208 11.79 7.35 -0.46
C ILE A 208 12.52 6.03 -0.24
N GLU A 209 13.59 6.04 0.55
CA GLU A 209 14.32 4.83 0.92
C GLU A 209 13.83 4.32 2.27
N LEU A 210 13.39 3.06 2.32
CA LEU A 210 13.08 2.40 3.60
C LEU A 210 14.38 1.91 4.20
N ALA A 211 14.90 2.67 5.16
CA ALA A 211 16.03 2.27 5.95
C ALA A 211 15.76 0.95 6.67
N LYS A 212 16.82 0.17 6.92
CA LYS A 212 16.75 -0.89 7.93
C LYS A 212 16.54 -0.20 9.28
N MET A 213 15.35 -0.30 9.86
CA MET A 213 15.22 -0.05 11.30
C MET A 213 16.15 -1.02 12.02
N ASN A 214 17.08 -0.46 12.81
CA ASN A 214 17.94 -1.20 13.74
C ASN A 214 17.13 -1.91 14.81
#